data_AF-A0A914F0R7-F1
#
_entry.id   AF-A0A914F0R7-F1
#
_cell.length_a   1.000
_cell.length_b   1.000
_cell.length_c   1.000
_cell.angle_alpha   90.00
_cell.angle_beta   90.00
_cell.angle_gamma   90.00
#
_symmetry.space_group_name_H-M   'P 1'
#
loop_
_entity.id
_entity.type
_entity.pdbx_description
1 polymer ?
#
loop_
_entity_poly.entity_id
_entity_poly.type
_entity_poly.pdbx_seq_one_letter_code
_entity_poly.pdbx_strand_id
1 'polypeptide(L)'
;MSLKTTTTSLSSTTNLKGPPVPIETHLAVAAPGNHNEVKIGTPKYMLLSGFAGGIVAGGSHFLVTPIDVIHVRIQSHSPRFSKFFAAFRTTFAEEGVRGLARGWAPNLIGYSAQGFAKFGLYETLKKEYSAAVGVEFAAKHKTAIYLLAGASAETVGTLLLAPFESVKIRVQTCADIPPQFRRALPYIWKAEGVNGLFKGLAPLLLRQIPYTASKFVCFEWSREIIYQKILKVDPVTLNSSEKMAVTITAGIIAGMLF
;
A
#
# COMPACT_ATOMS: atom_id res chain seq x y z
N MET A 1 -33.49 55.42 27.12
CA MET A 1 -33.00 56.63 26.42
C MET A 1 -31.50 56.43 26.22
N SER A 2 -31.04 56.44 24.94
CA SER A 2 -29.67 56.27 24.40
C SER A 2 -28.93 54.94 24.70
N LEU A 3 -28.57 54.02 23.79
CA LEU A 3 -27.97 53.98 22.42
C LEU A 3 -26.46 54.32 22.27
N LYS A 4 -25.72 53.26 21.85
CA LYS A 4 -24.47 53.15 21.05
C LYS A 4 -23.15 53.59 21.72
N THR A 5 -22.00 52.90 21.53
CA THR A 5 -21.40 52.51 20.23
C THR A 5 -20.32 51.42 20.37
N THR A 6 -20.29 50.55 19.37
CA THR A 6 -19.27 49.56 18.96
C THR A 6 -17.84 50.10 18.85
N THR A 7 -16.83 49.31 19.25
CA THR A 7 -15.57 49.19 18.48
C THR A 7 -14.85 47.89 18.76
N THR A 8 -14.49 47.23 17.67
CA THR A 8 -13.86 45.92 17.51
C THR A 8 -12.35 46.00 17.69
N SER A 9 -11.70 45.01 18.32
CA SER A 9 -10.34 44.60 17.93
C SER A 9 -10.11 43.11 18.17
N LEU A 10 -9.63 42.44 17.12
CA LEU A 10 -9.21 41.03 17.07
C LEU A 10 -7.80 40.87 17.65
N SER A 11 -7.59 39.84 18.48
CA SER A 11 -6.31 39.08 18.61
C SER A 11 -6.63 37.75 19.30
N SER A 12 -6.72 36.60 18.62
CA SER A 12 -5.65 35.79 17.99
C SER A 12 -4.62 35.26 18.99
N THR A 13 -4.95 34.18 19.71
CA THR A 13 -4.05 33.06 20.06
C THR A 13 -4.87 31.89 20.62
N THR A 14 -5.39 31.05 19.73
CA THR A 14 -5.94 29.74 20.10
C THR A 14 -4.80 28.82 20.51
N ASN A 15 -4.81 28.47 21.79
CA ASN A 15 -3.89 27.59 22.46
C ASN A 15 -4.13 26.14 21.95
N LEU A 16 -3.50 25.77 20.84
CA LEU A 16 -3.49 24.39 20.32
C LEU A 16 -2.39 23.59 21.02
N LYS A 17 -2.64 23.20 22.27
CA LYS A 17 -1.82 22.20 22.98
C LYS A 17 -2.73 21.16 23.62
N GLY A 18 -3.38 20.36 22.78
CA GLY A 18 -3.95 19.09 23.22
C GLY A 18 -2.81 18.14 23.65
N PRO A 19 -3.04 17.26 24.66
CA PRO A 19 -2.02 16.34 25.12
C PRO A 19 -1.57 15.40 23.99
N PRO A 20 -0.30 14.93 23.99
CA PRO A 20 0.21 14.07 22.94
C PRO A 20 -0.60 12.77 22.88
N VAL A 21 -1.31 12.58 21.77
CA VAL A 21 -2.05 11.34 21.51
C VAL A 21 -1.07 10.16 21.56
N PRO A 22 -1.34 9.13 22.40
CA PRO A 22 -0.46 7.97 22.56
C PRO A 22 -0.12 7.30 21.23
N ILE A 23 1.12 6.82 21.13
CA ILE A 23 1.74 6.24 19.93
C ILE A 23 0.99 4.98 19.43
N GLU A 24 0.18 4.35 20.27
CA GLU A 24 -0.55 3.11 19.99
C GLU A 24 -1.78 3.30 19.08
N THR A 25 -2.31 4.52 18.97
CA THR A 25 -3.66 4.76 18.43
C THR A 25 -3.72 4.80 16.89
N HIS A 26 -2.58 4.84 16.19
CA HIS A 26 -2.58 5.21 14.77
C HIS A 26 -2.68 4.06 13.77
N LEU A 27 -2.64 2.78 14.17
CA LEU A 27 -2.79 1.64 13.23
C LEU A 27 -3.43 0.38 13.83
N ALA A 28 -3.92 0.41 15.08
CA ALA A 28 -4.60 -0.74 15.66
C ALA A 28 -6.06 -0.83 15.15
N VAL A 29 -6.26 -1.44 13.98
CA VAL A 29 -7.48 -2.25 13.76
C VAL A 29 -7.27 -3.54 14.55
N ALA A 30 -7.34 -3.42 15.88
CA ALA A 30 -7.40 -4.56 16.78
C ALA A 30 -8.87 -4.74 17.17
N ALA A 31 -9.47 -5.85 16.69
CA ALA A 31 -10.70 -6.37 17.26
C ALA A 31 -10.44 -6.66 18.75
N PRO A 32 -11.26 -6.18 19.69
CA PRO A 32 -11.02 -6.39 21.10
C PRO A 32 -11.64 -7.73 21.51
N GLY A 33 -10.94 -8.49 22.34
CA GLY A 33 -11.55 -9.59 23.08
C GLY A 33 -10.98 -10.98 22.83
N ASN A 34 -9.66 -11.16 22.74
CA ASN A 34 -9.08 -12.47 22.99
C ASN A 34 -7.77 -12.34 23.78
N HIS A 35 -7.58 -13.18 24.79
CA HIS A 35 -6.42 -13.22 25.72
C HIS A 35 -5.05 -13.51 25.07
N ASN A 36 -4.92 -13.30 23.75
CA ASN A 36 -3.74 -13.50 22.92
C ASN A 36 -3.36 -12.22 22.14
N GLU A 37 -3.51 -11.04 22.76
CA GLU A 37 -3.03 -9.79 22.16
C GLU A 37 -1.50 -9.84 22.02
N VAL A 38 -1.04 -9.99 20.78
CA VAL A 38 0.40 -10.03 20.49
C VAL A 38 0.93 -8.61 20.54
N LYS A 39 1.84 -8.34 21.49
CA LYS A 39 2.45 -7.02 21.67
C LYS A 39 3.14 -6.56 20.38
N ILE A 40 2.86 -5.31 20.00
CA ILE A 40 3.44 -4.63 18.83
C ILE A 40 4.97 -4.63 18.96
N GLY A 41 5.67 -4.98 17.88
CA GLY A 41 7.13 -5.05 17.84
C GLY A 41 7.74 -6.31 18.46
N THR A 42 6.96 -7.37 18.63
CA THR A 42 7.44 -8.74 18.92
C THR A 42 7.67 -9.50 17.60
N PRO A 43 8.65 -10.42 17.50
CA PRO A 43 8.83 -11.25 16.29
C PRO A 43 7.56 -11.99 15.86
N LYS A 44 6.74 -12.42 16.82
CA LYS A 44 5.42 -13.03 16.57
C LYS A 44 4.46 -12.08 15.86
N TYR A 45 4.46 -10.80 16.22
CA TYR A 45 3.63 -9.78 15.57
C TYR A 45 4.11 -9.51 14.14
N MET A 46 5.42 -9.39 13.96
CA MET A 46 6.03 -9.24 12.62
C MET A 46 5.63 -10.38 11.68
N LEU A 47 5.70 -11.62 12.15
CA LEU A 47 5.31 -12.78 11.35
C LEU A 47 3.80 -12.76 11.02
N LEU A 48 2.95 -12.48 12.00
CA LEU A 48 1.50 -12.42 11.78
C LEU A 48 1.11 -11.30 10.81
N SER A 49 1.66 -10.10 10.99
CA SER A 49 1.46 -8.96 10.08
C SER A 49 2.00 -9.25 8.69
N GLY A 50 3.14 -9.91 8.58
CA GLY A 50 3.69 -10.39 7.31
C GLY A 50 2.76 -11.38 6.62
N PHE A 51 2.29 -12.43 7.31
CA PHE A 51 1.38 -13.40 6.70
C PHE A 51 0.05 -12.78 6.28
N ALA A 52 -0.55 -11.95 7.13
CA ALA A 52 -1.77 -11.21 6.79
C ALA A 52 -1.54 -10.31 5.56
N GLY A 53 -0.43 -9.58 5.55
CA GLY A 53 -0.02 -8.72 4.45
C GLY A 53 0.20 -9.49 3.14
N GLY A 54 0.85 -10.64 3.19
CA GLY A 54 1.09 -11.50 2.04
C GLY A 54 -0.20 -12.07 1.46
N ILE A 55 -1.11 -12.58 2.30
CA ILE A 55 -2.40 -13.13 1.87
C ILE A 55 -3.25 -12.05 1.20
N VAL A 56 -3.36 -10.88 1.82
CA VAL A 56 -4.18 -9.78 1.29
C VAL A 56 -3.58 -9.23 0.00
N ALA A 57 -2.27 -8.97 -0.04
CA ALA A 57 -1.59 -8.45 -1.24
C ALA A 57 -1.65 -9.45 -2.40
N GLY A 58 -1.29 -10.71 -2.16
CA GLY A 58 -1.37 -11.76 -3.17
C GLY A 58 -2.79 -12.01 -3.66
N GLY A 59 -3.75 -12.13 -2.75
CA GLY A 59 -5.15 -12.39 -3.07
C GLY A 59 -5.81 -11.27 -3.85
N SER A 60 -5.60 -10.02 -3.44
CA SER A 60 -6.10 -8.84 -4.18
C SER A 60 -5.55 -8.75 -5.60
N HIS A 61 -4.23 -8.92 -5.78
CA HIS A 61 -3.62 -8.91 -7.11
C HIS A 61 -4.02 -10.12 -7.97
N PHE A 62 -4.26 -11.28 -7.36
CA PHE A 62 -4.82 -12.42 -8.07
C PHE A 62 -6.21 -12.10 -8.64
N LEU A 63 -7.09 -11.51 -7.83
CA LEU A 63 -8.45 -11.14 -8.27
C LEU A 63 -8.43 -10.06 -9.36
N VAL A 64 -7.49 -9.12 -9.29
CA VAL A 64 -7.36 -8.01 -10.26
C VAL A 64 -6.55 -8.41 -11.50
N THR A 65 -5.96 -9.61 -11.54
CA THR A 65 -5.14 -10.10 -12.67
C THR A 65 -5.80 -9.93 -14.06
N PRO A 66 -7.10 -10.20 -14.25
CA PRO A 66 -7.76 -9.95 -15.55
C PRO A 66 -7.67 -8.49 -16.01
N ILE A 67 -7.80 -7.54 -15.08
CA ILE A 67 -7.70 -6.11 -15.35
C ILE A 67 -6.25 -5.72 -15.60
N ASP A 68 -5.31 -6.30 -14.84
CA ASP A 68 -3.87 -6.07 -15.01
C ASP A 68 -3.39 -6.49 -16.41
N VAL A 69 -3.82 -7.67 -16.90
CA VAL A 69 -3.46 -8.16 -18.24
C VAL A 69 -3.86 -7.15 -19.32
N ILE A 70 -5.07 -6.60 -19.23
CA ILE A 70 -5.55 -5.61 -20.19
C ILE A 70 -4.77 -4.31 -20.08
N HIS A 71 -4.50 -3.82 -18.87
CA HIS A 71 -3.70 -2.61 -18.67
C HIS A 71 -2.29 -2.73 -19.23
N VAL A 72 -1.60 -3.85 -18.96
CA VAL A 72 -0.23 -4.07 -19.43
C VAL A 72 -0.17 -4.14 -20.96
N ARG A 73 -1.16 -4.77 -21.60
CA ARG A 73 -1.27 -4.83 -23.07
C ARG A 73 -1.48 -3.46 -23.72
N ILE A 74 -2.31 -2.62 -23.11
CA ILE A 74 -2.53 -1.23 -23.57
C ILE A 74 -1.24 -0.41 -23.39
N GLN A 75 -0.57 -0.53 -22.24
CA GLN A 75 0.68 0.18 -21.94
C GLN A 75 1.85 -0.26 -22.81
N SER A 76 1.85 -1.50 -23.32
CA SER A 76 2.84 -1.95 -24.31
C SER A 76 2.64 -1.35 -25.72
N HIS A 77 1.75 -0.37 -25.89
CA HIS A 77 1.55 0.40 -27.13
C HIS A 77 1.28 -0.46 -28.37
N SER A 78 0.53 -1.56 -28.22
CA SER A 78 0.04 -2.28 -29.39
C SER A 78 -1.10 -1.47 -30.02
N PRO A 79 -1.02 -1.10 -31.33
CA PRO A 79 -2.13 -0.42 -32.03
C PRO A 79 -3.46 -1.19 -31.94
N ARG A 80 -3.36 -2.49 -31.67
CA ARG A 80 -4.47 -3.44 -31.43
C ARG A 80 -5.28 -3.14 -30.16
N PHE A 81 -4.71 -2.42 -29.18
CA PHE A 81 -5.27 -2.25 -27.84
C PHE A 81 -5.36 -0.77 -27.45
N SER A 82 -6.09 0.03 -28.22
CA SER A 82 -6.24 1.47 -27.96
C SER A 82 -7.29 1.80 -26.88
N LYS A 83 -8.32 0.96 -26.70
CA LYS A 83 -9.40 1.18 -25.71
C LYS A 83 -9.52 -0.04 -24.79
N PHE A 84 -9.79 0.20 -23.50
CA PHE A 84 -9.91 -0.85 -22.48
C PHE A 84 -10.91 -1.94 -22.86
N PHE A 85 -12.16 -1.57 -23.15
CA PHE A 85 -13.20 -2.55 -23.50
C PHE A 85 -12.95 -3.27 -24.82
N ALA A 86 -12.33 -2.60 -25.79
CA ALA A 86 -11.92 -3.24 -27.04
C ALA A 86 -10.85 -4.31 -26.76
N ALA A 87 -9.83 -3.95 -25.97
CA ALA A 87 -8.76 -4.87 -25.59
C ALA A 87 -9.26 -6.07 -24.77
N PHE A 88 -10.22 -5.84 -23.87
CA PHE A 88 -10.87 -6.90 -23.12
C PHE A 88 -11.63 -7.86 -24.05
N ARG A 89 -12.49 -7.33 -24.94
CA ARG A 89 -13.27 -8.15 -25.88
C ARG A 89 -12.37 -8.94 -26.83
N THR A 90 -11.34 -8.31 -27.39
CA THR A 90 -10.38 -8.96 -28.29
C THR A 90 -9.61 -10.06 -27.56
N THR A 91 -9.11 -9.80 -26.35
CA THR A 91 -8.41 -10.81 -25.55
C THR A 91 -9.31 -11.99 -25.22
N PHE A 92 -10.56 -11.73 -24.83
CA PHE A 92 -11.52 -12.79 -24.52
C PHE A 92 -11.89 -13.63 -25.76
N ALA A 93 -12.08 -12.99 -26.92
CA ALA A 93 -12.42 -13.68 -28.16
C ALA A 93 -11.27 -14.55 -28.70
N GLU A 94 -10.01 -14.13 -28.53
CA GLU A 94 -8.85 -14.81 -29.11
C GLU A 94 -8.22 -15.84 -28.16
N GLU A 95 -8.14 -15.52 -26.86
CA GLU A 95 -7.41 -16.33 -25.88
C GLU A 95 -8.29 -16.89 -24.76
N GLY A 96 -9.56 -16.46 -24.71
CA GLY A 96 -10.52 -16.87 -23.69
C GLY A 96 -10.13 -16.44 -22.27
N VAL A 97 -10.76 -17.10 -21.28
CA VAL A 97 -10.52 -16.87 -19.84
C VAL A 97 -9.05 -17.12 -19.46
N ARG A 98 -8.37 -18.04 -20.15
CA ARG A 98 -6.95 -18.33 -19.90
C ARG A 98 -6.02 -17.20 -20.33
N GLY A 99 -6.40 -16.43 -21.36
CA GLY A 99 -5.69 -15.21 -21.75
C GLY A 99 -5.79 -14.11 -20.69
N LEU A 100 -6.98 -13.94 -20.11
CA LEU A 100 -7.22 -12.98 -19.03
C LEU A 100 -6.52 -13.35 -17.72
N ALA A 101 -6.26 -14.63 -17.46
CA ALA A 101 -5.50 -15.07 -16.30
C ALA A 101 -3.98 -15.14 -16.57
N ARG A 102 -3.47 -14.64 -17.70
CA ARG A 102 -2.05 -14.77 -18.04
C ARG A 102 -1.16 -14.02 -17.04
N GLY A 103 -0.18 -14.73 -16.47
CA GLY A 103 0.71 -14.17 -15.44
C GLY A 103 0.14 -14.17 -14.02
N TRP A 104 -0.98 -14.85 -13.75
CA TRP A 104 -1.56 -14.94 -12.39
C TRP A 104 -0.58 -15.46 -11.33
N ALA A 105 0.25 -16.45 -11.67
CA ALA A 105 1.18 -17.09 -10.75
C ALA A 105 2.31 -16.16 -10.27
N PRO A 106 3.08 -15.48 -11.15
CA PRO A 106 4.07 -14.51 -10.69
C PRO A 106 3.41 -13.33 -9.98
N ASN A 107 2.19 -12.93 -10.35
CA ASN A 107 1.43 -11.89 -9.63
C ASN A 107 1.17 -12.33 -8.18
N LEU A 108 0.53 -13.49 -7.99
CA LEU A 108 0.20 -14.02 -6.67
C LEU A 108 1.44 -14.19 -5.80
N ILE A 109 2.49 -14.84 -6.31
CA ILE A 109 3.70 -15.15 -5.53
C ILE A 109 4.49 -13.87 -5.22
N GLY A 110 4.71 -13.02 -6.23
CA GLY A 110 5.50 -11.80 -6.09
C GLY A 110 4.86 -10.82 -5.12
N TYR A 111 3.56 -10.55 -5.27
CA TYR A 111 2.85 -9.64 -4.37
C TYR A 111 2.62 -10.22 -2.98
N SER A 112 2.52 -11.55 -2.83
CA SER A 112 2.53 -12.19 -1.51
C SER A 112 3.86 -11.98 -0.80
N ALA A 113 4.98 -12.17 -1.50
CA ALA A 113 6.32 -11.95 -0.94
C ALA A 113 6.56 -10.47 -0.60
N GLN A 114 6.14 -9.56 -1.47
CA GLN A 114 6.19 -8.11 -1.22
C GLN A 114 5.35 -7.73 0.01
N GLY A 115 4.10 -8.19 0.08
CA GLY A 115 3.19 -7.92 1.20
C GLY A 115 3.76 -8.45 2.51
N PHE A 116 4.30 -9.67 2.50
CA PHE A 116 4.94 -10.26 3.67
C PHE A 116 6.11 -9.42 4.18
N ALA A 117 7.05 -9.08 3.31
CA ALA A 117 8.21 -8.30 3.70
C ALA A 117 7.83 -6.88 4.12
N LYS A 118 6.94 -6.22 3.36
CA LYS A 118 6.50 -4.86 3.65
C LYS A 118 5.84 -4.77 5.01
N PHE A 119 4.77 -5.52 5.25
CA PHE A 119 4.00 -5.42 6.50
C PHE A 119 4.72 -6.03 7.70
N GLY A 120 5.56 -7.06 7.48
CA GLY A 120 6.43 -7.58 8.53
C GLY A 120 7.49 -6.57 8.96
N LEU A 121 8.28 -6.05 8.02
CA LEU A 121 9.40 -5.17 8.32
C LEU A 121 8.96 -3.77 8.77
N TYR A 122 7.85 -3.25 8.23
CA TYR A 122 7.36 -1.91 8.56
C TYR A 122 7.18 -1.69 10.07
N GLU A 123 6.65 -2.70 10.77
CA GLU A 123 6.41 -2.61 12.22
C GLU A 123 7.70 -2.59 13.03
N THR A 124 8.66 -3.44 12.65
CA THR A 124 9.99 -3.49 13.29
C THR A 124 10.77 -2.20 13.03
N LEU A 125 10.80 -1.74 11.78
CA LEU A 125 11.53 -0.53 11.39
C LEU A 125 10.96 0.73 12.04
N LYS A 126 9.62 0.85 12.17
CA LYS A 126 9.01 1.96 12.93
C LYS A 126 9.50 2.00 14.37
N LYS A 127 9.57 0.85 15.04
CA LYS A 127 10.02 0.75 16.43
C LYS A 127 11.50 1.09 16.55
N GLU A 128 12.35 0.52 15.71
CA GLU A 128 13.79 0.78 15.72
C GLU A 128 14.12 2.24 15.41
N TYR A 129 13.48 2.82 14.39
CA TYR A 129 13.68 4.24 14.05
C TYR A 129 13.17 5.14 15.16
N SER A 130 11.99 4.87 15.74
CA SER A 130 11.47 5.67 16.86
C SER A 130 12.35 5.57 18.11
N ALA A 131 12.95 4.41 18.37
CA ALA A 131 13.91 4.23 19.47
C ALA A 131 15.23 4.96 19.22
N ALA A 132 15.72 4.97 17.97
CA ALA A 132 16.97 5.60 17.60
C ALA A 132 16.96 7.13 17.70
N VAL A 133 15.84 7.79 17.37
CA VAL A 133 15.72 9.28 17.45
C VAL A 133 15.27 9.79 18.82
N GLY A 134 14.84 8.90 19.72
CA GLY A 134 14.32 9.27 21.05
C GLY A 134 12.86 9.71 21.03
N VAL A 135 12.17 9.50 22.17
CA VAL A 135 10.71 9.61 22.28
C VAL A 135 10.17 11.01 21.96
N GLU A 136 10.87 12.07 22.39
CA GLU A 136 10.43 13.45 22.15
C GLU A 136 10.55 13.87 20.68
N PHE A 137 11.65 13.50 20.01
CA PHE A 137 11.84 13.82 18.60
C PHE A 137 10.92 12.96 17.72
N ALA A 138 10.73 11.69 18.09
CA ALA A 138 9.83 10.79 17.40
C ALA A 138 8.37 11.27 17.49
N ALA A 139 7.96 11.83 18.62
CA ALA A 139 6.62 12.40 18.78
C ALA A 139 6.38 13.63 17.90
N LYS A 140 7.42 14.44 17.66
CA LYS A 140 7.34 15.64 16.81
C LYS A 140 7.42 15.32 15.30
N HIS A 141 8.14 14.27 14.91
CA HIS A 141 8.39 13.90 13.50
C HIS A 141 7.83 12.52 13.13
N LYS A 142 6.68 12.13 13.70
CA LYS A 142 6.03 10.83 13.48
C LYS A 142 5.86 10.49 12.00
N THR A 143 5.34 11.44 11.21
CA THR A 143 5.13 11.28 9.77
C THR A 143 6.42 10.93 9.04
N ALA A 144 7.52 11.63 9.34
CA ALA A 144 8.80 11.39 8.70
C ALA A 144 9.36 10.00 9.04
N ILE A 145 9.27 9.58 10.31
CA ILE A 145 9.72 8.25 10.74
C ILE A 145 8.90 7.15 10.07
N TYR A 146 7.58 7.33 9.96
CA TYR A 146 6.70 6.33 9.35
C TYR A 146 6.92 6.26 7.84
N LEU A 147 7.17 7.39 7.17
CA LEU A 147 7.55 7.43 5.77
C LEU A 147 8.90 6.74 5.53
N LEU A 148 9.91 7.00 6.36
CA LEU A 148 11.21 6.34 6.26
C LEU A 148 11.11 4.84 6.51
N ALA A 149 10.38 4.41 7.55
CA ALA A 149 10.15 3.00 7.83
C ALA A 149 9.39 2.31 6.68
N GLY A 150 8.38 3.00 6.13
CA GLY A 150 7.61 2.54 4.98
C GLY A 150 8.46 2.41 3.72
N ALA A 151 9.30 3.40 3.41
CA ALA A 151 10.19 3.39 2.26
C ALA A 151 11.26 2.28 2.35
N SER A 152 11.85 2.09 3.53
CA SER A 152 12.80 1.00 3.79
C SER A 152 12.15 -0.37 3.61
N ALA A 153 10.97 -0.57 4.21
CA ALA A 153 10.21 -1.81 4.07
C ALA A 153 9.78 -2.07 2.61
N GLU A 154 9.33 -1.03 1.91
CA GLU A 154 8.94 -1.09 0.51
C GLU A 154 10.12 -1.43 -0.39
N THR A 155 11.32 -0.93 -0.10
CA THR A 155 12.53 -1.25 -0.86
C THR A 155 12.83 -2.74 -0.80
N VAL A 156 12.78 -3.33 0.41
CA VAL A 156 13.00 -4.78 0.59
C VAL A 156 11.88 -5.58 -0.09
N GLY A 157 10.62 -5.18 0.09
CA GLY A 157 9.50 -5.82 -0.59
C GLY A 157 9.60 -5.76 -2.12
N THR A 158 10.07 -4.63 -2.66
CA THR A 158 10.26 -4.41 -4.09
C THR A 158 11.38 -5.27 -4.65
N LEU A 159 12.46 -5.49 -3.89
CA LEU A 159 13.53 -6.41 -4.28
C LEU A 159 13.01 -7.85 -4.42
N LEU A 160 12.12 -8.29 -3.53
CA LEU A 160 11.48 -9.59 -3.62
C LEU A 160 10.49 -9.68 -4.79
N LEU A 161 9.75 -8.60 -5.07
CA LEU A 161 8.78 -8.52 -6.15
C LEU A 161 9.43 -8.48 -7.54
N ALA A 162 10.55 -7.76 -7.68
CA ALA A 162 11.18 -7.43 -8.96
C ALA A 162 11.33 -8.61 -9.94
N PRO A 163 11.87 -9.79 -9.56
CA PRO A 163 12.00 -10.90 -10.50
C PRO A 163 10.64 -11.42 -10.98
N PHE A 164 9.62 -11.44 -10.12
CA PHE A 164 8.27 -11.90 -10.49
C PHE A 164 7.56 -10.89 -11.38
N GLU A 165 7.71 -9.59 -11.09
CA GLU A 165 7.16 -8.51 -11.91
C GLU A 165 7.76 -8.52 -13.32
N SER A 166 9.08 -8.73 -13.43
CA SER A 166 9.77 -8.87 -14.72
C SER A 166 9.21 -10.05 -15.52
N VAL A 167 9.04 -11.23 -14.89
CA VAL A 167 8.44 -12.40 -15.55
C VAL A 167 6.98 -12.12 -15.95
N LYS A 168 6.18 -11.51 -15.07
CA LYS A 168 4.77 -11.17 -15.32
C LYS A 168 4.63 -10.30 -16.55
N ILE A 169 5.35 -9.18 -16.59
CA ILE A 169 5.27 -8.20 -17.69
C ILE A 169 5.61 -8.88 -19.00
N ARG A 170 6.73 -9.61 -19.06
CA ARG A 170 7.15 -10.25 -20.32
C ARG A 170 6.20 -11.36 -20.77
N VAL A 171 5.62 -12.12 -19.83
CA VAL A 171 4.58 -13.12 -20.14
C VAL A 171 3.31 -12.45 -20.68
N GLN A 172 3.00 -11.22 -20.28
CA GLN A 172 1.80 -10.49 -20.71
C GLN A 172 2.01 -9.71 -22.02
N THR A 173 3.24 -9.27 -22.33
CA THR A 173 3.56 -8.43 -23.48
C THR A 173 4.27 -9.14 -24.63
N CYS A 174 5.09 -10.18 -24.35
CA CYS A 174 5.87 -10.88 -25.36
C CYS A 174 5.17 -12.17 -25.80
N ALA A 175 5.00 -12.34 -27.12
CA ALA A 175 4.43 -13.56 -27.68
C ALA A 175 5.40 -14.76 -27.61
N ASP A 176 6.71 -14.49 -27.62
CA ASP A 176 7.75 -15.53 -27.69
C ASP A 176 8.02 -16.23 -26.35
N ILE A 177 7.48 -15.70 -25.26
CA ILE A 177 7.71 -16.24 -23.92
C ILE A 177 6.59 -17.22 -23.55
N PRO A 178 6.93 -18.41 -23.01
CA PRO A 178 5.94 -19.36 -22.55
C PRO A 178 4.97 -18.74 -21.53
N PRO A 179 3.64 -18.93 -21.67
CA PRO A 179 2.66 -18.29 -20.80
C PRO A 179 2.65 -18.87 -19.37
N GLN A 180 3.28 -20.02 -19.15
CA GLN A 180 3.37 -20.64 -17.83
C GLN A 180 4.62 -20.18 -17.09
N PHE A 181 4.45 -19.68 -15.86
CA PHE A 181 5.53 -19.23 -14.99
C PHE A 181 6.71 -20.20 -14.88
N ARG A 182 6.41 -21.49 -14.65
CA ARG A 182 7.40 -22.58 -14.54
C ARG A 182 8.31 -22.75 -15.78
N ARG A 183 7.87 -22.27 -16.95
CA ARG A 183 8.63 -22.28 -18.20
C ARG A 183 9.23 -20.91 -18.50
N ALA A 184 8.51 -19.83 -18.20
CA ALA A 184 8.95 -18.45 -18.43
C ALA A 184 10.18 -18.07 -17.60
N LEU A 185 10.19 -18.40 -16.30
CA LEU A 185 11.30 -18.06 -15.41
C LEU A 185 12.64 -18.68 -15.88
N PRO A 186 12.76 -20.00 -16.10
CA PRO A 186 14.01 -20.60 -16.56
C PRO A 186 14.38 -20.15 -17.98
N TYR A 187 13.40 -19.83 -18.83
CA TYR A 187 13.65 -19.28 -20.17
C TYR A 187 14.34 -17.91 -20.09
N ILE A 188 13.79 -16.99 -19.29
CA ILE A 188 14.35 -15.64 -19.09
C ILE A 188 15.72 -15.73 -18.40
N TRP A 189 15.84 -16.58 -17.39
CA TRP A 189 17.10 -16.78 -16.68
C TRP A 189 18.21 -17.26 -17.61
N LYS A 190 17.93 -18.21 -18.51
CA LYS A 190 18.93 -18.69 -19.48
C LYS A 190 19.31 -17.63 -20.51
N ALA A 191 18.37 -16.77 -20.90
CA ALA A 191 18.60 -15.75 -21.92
C ALA A 191 19.36 -14.52 -21.39
N GLU A 192 19.02 -14.02 -20.20
CA GLU A 192 19.50 -12.72 -19.70
C GLU A 192 20.10 -12.79 -18.28
N GLY A 193 20.03 -13.95 -17.62
CA GLY A 193 20.49 -14.14 -16.25
C GLY A 193 19.74 -13.28 -15.23
N VAL A 194 20.37 -13.07 -14.08
CA VAL A 194 19.83 -12.30 -12.95
C VAL A 194 19.65 -10.82 -13.33
N ASN A 195 20.55 -10.27 -14.14
CA ASN A 195 20.46 -8.88 -14.59
C ASN A 195 19.18 -8.62 -15.41
N GLY A 196 18.72 -9.58 -16.21
CA GLY A 196 17.44 -9.47 -16.92
C GLY A 196 16.23 -9.39 -16.00
N LEU A 197 16.27 -10.08 -14.86
CA LEU A 197 15.18 -10.07 -13.86
C LEU A 197 15.12 -8.74 -13.10
N PHE A 198 16.25 -8.10 -12.85
CA PHE A 198 16.33 -6.83 -12.09
C PHE A 198 16.45 -5.57 -12.96
N LYS A 199 16.45 -5.69 -14.29
CA LYS A 199 16.53 -4.54 -15.22
C LYS A 199 15.47 -3.46 -14.97
N GLY A 200 14.29 -3.87 -14.48
CA GLY A 200 13.18 -2.97 -14.12
C GLY A 200 13.19 -2.47 -12.67
N LEU A 201 14.19 -2.79 -11.85
CA LEU A 201 14.17 -2.48 -10.41
C LEU A 201 14.17 -0.97 -10.14
N ALA A 202 15.04 -0.21 -10.82
CA ALA A 202 15.12 1.24 -10.64
C ALA A 202 13.78 1.96 -10.95
N PRO A 203 13.14 1.76 -12.13
CA PRO A 203 11.84 2.35 -12.39
C PRO A 203 10.75 1.80 -11.46
N LEU A 204 10.86 0.56 -10.99
CA LEU A 204 9.93 0.00 -10.01
C LEU A 204 10.04 0.71 -8.65
N LEU A 205 11.23 0.91 -8.11
CA LEU A 205 11.45 1.64 -6.86
C LEU A 205 11.02 3.11 -6.97
N LEU A 206 11.38 3.77 -8.07
CA LEU A 206 10.99 5.15 -8.34
C LEU A 206 9.47 5.31 -8.40
N ARG A 207 8.74 4.27 -8.79
CA ARG A 207 7.27 4.24 -8.74
C ARG A 207 6.75 3.95 -7.33
N GLN A 208 7.30 2.94 -6.65
CA GLN A 208 6.76 2.42 -5.39
C GLN A 208 6.95 3.37 -4.21
N ILE A 209 8.09 4.06 -4.11
CA ILE A 209 8.39 4.94 -2.97
C ILE A 209 7.48 6.17 -2.96
N PRO A 210 7.37 6.96 -4.05
CA PRO A 210 6.43 8.09 -4.09
C PRO A 210 4.99 7.63 -3.92
N TYR A 211 4.60 6.52 -4.55
CA TYR A 211 3.25 5.98 -4.42
C TYR A 211 2.90 5.62 -2.97
N THR A 212 3.84 5.02 -2.24
CA THR A 212 3.65 4.69 -0.81
C THR A 212 3.56 5.96 0.03
N ALA A 213 4.41 6.96 -0.23
CA ALA A 213 4.38 8.23 0.48
C ALA A 213 3.06 8.98 0.25
N SER A 214 2.62 9.09 -1.00
CA SER A 214 1.35 9.73 -1.36
C SER A 214 0.15 9.03 -0.74
N LYS A 215 0.11 7.69 -0.78
CA LYS A 215 -0.94 6.90 -0.11
C LYS A 215 -0.99 7.16 1.39
N PHE A 216 0.17 7.20 2.04
CA PHE A 216 0.23 7.46 3.48
C PHE A 216 -0.32 8.86 3.81
N VAL A 217 0.11 9.89 3.09
CA VAL A 217 -0.36 11.27 3.29
C VAL A 217 -1.87 11.39 3.06
N CYS A 218 -2.39 10.84 1.96
CA CYS A 218 -3.82 10.90 1.67
C CYS A 218 -4.66 10.10 2.65
N PHE A 219 -4.17 8.97 3.14
CA PHE A 219 -4.86 8.18 4.17
C PHE A 219 -4.93 8.95 5.50
N GLU A 220 -3.81 9.52 5.96
CA GLU A 220 -3.76 10.34 7.16
C GLU A 220 -4.70 11.55 7.06
N TRP A 221 -4.66 12.25 5.93
CA TRP A 221 -5.52 13.39 5.66
C TRP A 221 -7.01 13.02 5.62
N SER A 222 -7.37 11.93 4.93
CA SER A 222 -8.74 11.44 4.86
C SER A 222 -9.26 11.07 6.24
N ARG A 223 -8.42 10.41 7.04
CA ARG A 223 -8.75 10.00 8.41
C ARG A 223 -8.93 11.21 9.33
N GLU A 224 -8.05 12.21 9.24
CA GLU A 224 -8.16 13.45 10.02
C GLU A 224 -9.46 14.20 9.70
N ILE A 225 -9.83 14.29 8.43
CA ILE A 225 -11.11 14.88 8.01
C ILE A 225 -12.29 14.12 8.61
N ILE A 226 -12.28 12.79 8.55
CA ILE A 226 -13.38 11.97 9.10
C ILE A 226 -13.50 12.19 10.61
N TYR A 227 -12.40 12.18 11.36
CA TYR A 227 -12.45 12.39 12.82
C TYR A 227 -12.85 13.81 13.20
N GLN A 228 -12.23 14.83 12.59
CA GLN A 228 -12.44 16.22 13.00
C GLN A 228 -13.74 16.82 12.45
N LYS A 229 -14.10 16.54 11.19
CA LYS A 229 -15.24 17.19 10.54
C LYS A 229 -16.53 16.37 10.59
N ILE A 230 -16.44 15.04 10.46
CA ILE A 230 -17.63 14.17 10.38
C ILE A 230 -18.03 13.69 11.77
N LEU A 231 -17.11 13.05 12.49
CA LEU A 231 -17.41 12.45 13.79
C LEU A 231 -17.34 13.43 14.95
N LYS A 232 -16.47 14.45 14.89
CA LYS A 232 -16.22 15.43 15.98
C LYS A 232 -15.95 14.76 17.34
N VAL A 233 -15.39 13.56 17.30
CA VAL A 233 -15.23 12.67 18.46
C VAL A 233 -13.79 12.17 18.45
N ASP A 234 -13.16 12.15 19.63
CA ASP A 234 -11.78 11.68 19.76
C ASP A 234 -11.66 10.20 19.41
N PRO A 235 -10.62 9.79 18.66
CA PRO A 235 -10.43 8.40 18.22
C PRO A 235 -10.44 7.37 19.36
N VAL A 236 -10.11 7.80 20.58
CA VAL A 236 -10.01 6.94 21.76
C VAL A 236 -11.38 6.45 22.25
N THR A 237 -12.44 7.23 22.01
CA THR A 237 -13.78 6.97 22.55
C THR A 237 -14.63 6.03 21.69
N LEU A 238 -14.18 5.72 20.47
CA LEU A 238 -14.91 4.90 19.51
C LEU A 238 -14.67 3.40 19.72
N ASN A 239 -15.71 2.62 19.46
CA ASN A 239 -15.66 1.15 19.45
C ASN A 239 -14.77 0.64 18.31
N SER A 240 -14.23 -0.58 18.42
CA SER A 240 -13.32 -1.12 17.40
C SER A 240 -13.97 -1.31 16.02
N SER A 241 -15.27 -1.60 15.97
CA SER A 241 -16.02 -1.67 14.70
C SER A 241 -16.12 -0.31 14.01
N GLU A 242 -16.31 0.76 14.79
CA GLU A 242 -16.37 2.14 14.28
C GLU A 242 -14.99 2.60 13.79
N LYS A 243 -13.92 2.27 14.54
CA LYS A 243 -12.54 2.50 14.10
C LYS A 243 -12.23 1.79 12.78
N MET A 244 -12.70 0.55 12.63
CA MET A 244 -12.55 -0.20 11.39
C MET A 244 -13.33 0.45 10.23
N ALA A 245 -14.58 0.88 10.47
CA ALA A 245 -15.39 1.55 9.47
C ALA A 245 -14.76 2.87 9.00
N VAL A 246 -14.22 3.67 9.92
CA VAL A 246 -13.46 4.89 9.60
C VAL A 246 -12.22 4.56 8.76
N THR A 247 -11.47 3.52 9.14
CA THR A 247 -10.26 3.10 8.42
C THR A 247 -10.57 2.65 6.99
N ILE A 248 -11.64 1.87 6.79
CA ILE A 248 -12.09 1.43 5.47
C ILE A 248 -12.53 2.63 4.63
N THR A 249 -13.33 3.53 5.21
CA THR A 249 -13.84 4.73 4.52
C THR A 249 -12.71 5.67 4.12
N ALA A 250 -11.75 5.91 5.03
CA ALA A 250 -10.54 6.67 4.74
C ALA A 250 -9.72 6.01 3.63
N GLY A 251 -9.60 4.68 3.63
CA GLY A 251 -8.94 3.91 2.58
C GLY A 251 -9.60 4.06 1.20
N ILE A 252 -10.94 4.04 1.14
CA ILE A 252 -11.70 4.24 -0.10
C ILE A 252 -11.52 5.67 -0.62
N ILE A 253 -11.64 6.69 0.24
CA ILE A 253 -11.45 8.09 -0.14
C ILE A 253 -10.03 8.33 -0.64
N ALA A 254 -9.03 7.84 0.10
CA ALA A 254 -7.63 7.92 -0.31
C ALA A 254 -7.39 7.20 -1.64
N GLY A 255 -8.06 6.05 -1.86
CA GLY A 255 -8.00 5.31 -3.12
C GLY A 255 -8.59 6.07 -4.32
N MET A 256 -9.67 6.83 -4.14
CA MET A 256 -10.29 7.61 -5.23
C MET A 256 -9.47 8.84 -5.64
N LEU A 257 -8.53 9.29 -4.80
CA LEU A 257 -7.66 10.42 -5.11
C LEU A 257 -6.49 10.05 -6.05
N PHE A 258 -6.33 8.78 -6.38
CA PHE A 258 -5.25 8.22 -7.22
C PHE A 258 -5.80 7.31 -8.32
#